data_AF-A0A9N8HC23-F1
#
_entry.id   AF-A0A9N8HC23-F1
#
_cell.length_a   1.000
_cell.length_b   1.000
_cell.length_c   1.000
_cell.angle_alpha   90.00
_cell.angle_beta   90.00
_cell.angle_gamma   90.00
#
_symmetry.space_group_name_H-M   'P 1'
#
loop_
_entity.id
_entity.type
_entity.pdbx_description
1 polymer ?
#
loop_
_entity_poly.entity_id
_entity_poly.type
_entity_poly.pdbx_seq_one_letter_code
_entity_poly.pdbx_strand_id
1 'polypeptide(L)'
;MASITEAWEVLNSDDSFLPFYLPLAFWTGAFLVSKVRKIEFHDWKPLHNAFNMAAIALSAISLYFGNDNIFNERIPILFSLSYFSVDLVDCVWRRDIAFTFHAVFCLILGTFNYATPVLRTIRANSKACMFELSSPFLHRAKRTRQPTDFLLFVVVFTCCRIIWIPLIGKQMHEAGLIFPTDIRQILVVGFYALNLFWYYKMIRIVLDAVTQSKQEKSV
;
A
#
# COMPACT_ATOMS: atom_id res chain seq x y z
N MET A 1 -28.52 1.99 -22.45
CA MET A 1 -27.13 2.48 -22.30
C MET A 1 -27.14 3.22 -20.98
N ALA A 2 -26.56 2.66 -19.92
CA ALA A 2 -26.60 3.30 -18.60
C ALA A 2 -25.92 4.67 -18.68
N SER A 3 -26.52 5.69 -18.07
CA SER A 3 -25.88 7.01 -18.03
C SER A 3 -24.60 6.94 -17.17
N ILE A 4 -23.64 7.83 -17.40
CA ILE A 4 -22.41 7.90 -16.58
C ILE A 4 -22.77 8.09 -15.09
N THR A 5 -23.85 8.83 -14.81
CA THR A 5 -24.37 9.05 -13.46
C THR A 5 -24.88 7.76 -12.83
N GLU A 6 -25.69 6.96 -13.54
CA GLU A 6 -26.16 5.67 -13.04
C GLU A 6 -25.01 4.70 -12.74
N ALA A 7 -24.02 4.64 -13.64
CA ALA A 7 -22.84 3.81 -13.42
C ALA A 7 -22.03 4.26 -12.18
N TRP A 8 -21.93 5.58 -11.97
CA TRP A 8 -21.29 6.13 -10.78
C TRP A 8 -22.06 5.82 -9.50
N GLU A 9 -23.38 5.97 -9.49
CA GLU A 9 -24.22 5.65 -8.34
C GLU A 9 -24.11 4.18 -7.95
N VAL A 10 -24.10 3.27 -8.94
CA VAL A 10 -23.89 1.85 -8.70
C VAL A 10 -22.47 1.57 -8.17
N LEU A 11 -21.45 2.27 -8.65
CA LEU A 11 -20.07 2.09 -8.18
C LEU A 11 -19.86 2.65 -6.76
N ASN A 12 -20.50 3.77 -6.44
CA ASN A 12 -20.38 4.49 -5.17
C ASN A 12 -21.32 3.97 -4.08
N SER A 13 -22.29 3.12 -4.44
CA SER A 13 -23.25 2.51 -3.52
C SER A 13 -22.59 1.70 -2.41
N ASP A 14 -23.19 1.77 -1.23
CA ASP A 14 -22.81 1.00 -0.05
C ASP A 14 -23.08 -0.52 -0.15
N ASP A 15 -23.65 -1.03 -1.23
CA ASP A 15 -23.75 -2.48 -1.41
C ASP A 15 -22.92 -2.97 -2.60
N SER A 16 -22.19 -2.05 -3.24
CA SER A 16 -21.41 -2.36 -4.42
C SER A 16 -20.08 -3.02 -4.10
N PHE A 17 -19.87 -4.18 -4.71
CA PHE A 17 -18.57 -4.86 -4.77
C PHE A 17 -17.92 -4.75 -6.16
N LEU A 18 -18.49 -3.97 -7.08
CA LEU A 18 -17.84 -3.70 -8.37
C LEU A 18 -16.42 -3.12 -8.23
N PRO A 19 -16.13 -2.22 -7.26
CA PRO A 19 -14.77 -1.75 -7.01
C PRO A 19 -13.78 -2.86 -6.59
N PHE A 20 -14.28 -4.04 -6.18
CA PHE A 20 -13.44 -5.21 -5.89
C PHE A 20 -13.38 -6.17 -7.08
N TYR A 21 -14.54 -6.56 -7.65
CA TYR A 21 -14.60 -7.61 -8.66
C TYR A 21 -13.97 -7.20 -10.00
N LEU A 22 -14.20 -5.96 -10.46
CA LEU A 22 -13.63 -5.51 -11.73
C LEU A 22 -12.11 -5.47 -11.68
N PRO A 23 -11.47 -4.86 -10.65
CA PRO A 23 -10.03 -4.91 -10.54
C PRO A 23 -9.51 -6.33 -10.26
N LEU A 24 -10.20 -7.14 -9.45
CA LEU A 24 -9.78 -8.53 -9.19
C LEU A 24 -9.70 -9.35 -10.49
N ALA A 25 -10.69 -9.24 -11.37
CA ALA A 25 -10.68 -9.90 -12.67
C ALA A 25 -9.49 -9.44 -13.52
N PHE A 26 -9.21 -8.14 -13.52
CA PHE A 26 -8.04 -7.57 -14.20
C PHE A 26 -6.71 -8.11 -13.64
N TRP A 27 -6.51 -8.06 -12.32
CA TRP A 27 -5.28 -8.53 -11.67
C TRP A 27 -5.08 -10.03 -11.85
N THR A 28 -6.16 -10.81 -11.75
CA THR A 28 -6.13 -12.27 -11.99
C THR A 28 -5.74 -12.57 -13.43
N GLY A 29 -6.33 -11.87 -14.41
CA GLY A 29 -5.96 -12.00 -15.81
C GLY A 29 -4.49 -11.65 -16.05
N ALA A 30 -4.00 -10.55 -15.46
CA ALA A 30 -2.61 -10.15 -15.55
C ALA A 30 -1.65 -11.19 -14.92
N PHE A 31 -2.02 -11.77 -13.77
CA PHE A 31 -1.28 -12.85 -13.13
C PHE A 31 -1.20 -14.09 -14.02
N LEU A 32 -2.33 -14.54 -14.59
CA LEU A 32 -2.36 -15.69 -15.50
C LEU A 32 -1.49 -15.45 -16.74
N VAL A 33 -1.58 -14.26 -17.35
CA VAL A 33 -0.71 -13.85 -18.48
C VAL A 33 0.76 -13.88 -18.08
N SER A 34 1.10 -13.44 -16.86
CA SER A 34 2.47 -13.49 -16.34
C SER A 34 2.99 -14.93 -16.29
N LYS A 35 2.18 -15.89 -15.83
CA LYS A 35 2.55 -17.31 -15.78
C LYS A 35 2.74 -17.91 -17.18
N VAL A 36 1.84 -17.61 -18.11
CA VAL A 36 1.96 -18.06 -19.52
C VAL A 36 3.23 -17.51 -20.17
N ARG A 37 3.55 -16.23 -19.91
CA ARG A 37 4.73 -15.56 -20.47
C ARG A 37 6.02 -15.84 -19.71
N LYS A 38 5.97 -16.61 -18.62
CA LYS A 38 7.10 -16.88 -17.72
C LYS A 38 7.76 -15.59 -17.19
N ILE A 39 6.93 -14.57 -16.92
CA ILE A 39 7.33 -13.32 -16.28
C ILE A 39 6.82 -13.36 -14.84
N GLU A 40 7.67 -13.06 -13.87
CA GLU A 40 7.23 -12.92 -12.49
C GLU A 40 6.25 -11.75 -12.38
N PHE A 41 5.08 -11.99 -11.79
CA PHE A 41 4.05 -10.96 -11.65
C PHE A 41 4.63 -9.75 -10.91
N HIS A 42 5.34 -10.00 -9.80
CA HIS A 42 6.07 -9.01 -9.00
C HIS A 42 7.08 -8.15 -9.79
N ASP A 43 7.68 -8.70 -10.84
CA ASP A 43 8.68 -7.99 -11.64
C ASP A 43 8.06 -7.16 -12.77
N TRP A 44 6.74 -7.22 -12.95
CA TRP A 44 6.03 -6.42 -13.94
C TRP A 44 5.87 -4.97 -13.46
N LYS A 45 6.99 -4.23 -13.37
CA LYS A 45 7.06 -2.87 -12.80
C LYS A 45 5.99 -1.90 -13.33
N PRO A 46 5.72 -1.80 -14.65
CA PRO A 46 4.61 -0.99 -15.16
C PRO A 46 3.26 -1.30 -14.51
N LEU A 47 2.93 -2.58 -14.32
CA LEU A 47 1.67 -3.03 -13.74
C LEU A 47 1.57 -2.64 -12.26
N HIS A 48 2.64 -2.85 -11.49
CA HIS A 48 2.72 -2.42 -10.09
C HIS A 48 2.63 -0.91 -9.92
N ASN A 49 3.32 -0.15 -10.76
CA ASN A 49 3.22 1.30 -10.75
C ASN A 49 1.82 1.77 -11.11
N ALA A 50 1.15 1.12 -12.07
CA ALA A 50 -0.24 1.44 -12.42
C ALA A 50 -1.18 1.22 -11.23
N PHE A 51 -1.04 0.09 -10.52
CA PHE A 51 -1.77 -0.15 -9.26
C PHE A 51 -1.50 0.95 -8.23
N ASN A 52 -0.23 1.24 -7.93
CA ASN A 52 0.14 2.22 -6.91
C ASN A 52 -0.42 3.61 -7.25
N MET A 53 -0.30 4.05 -8.51
CA MET A 53 -0.82 5.34 -8.95
C MET A 53 -2.35 5.40 -8.86
N ALA A 54 -3.05 4.33 -9.24
CA ALA A 54 -4.50 4.25 -9.12
C ALA A 54 -4.95 4.26 -7.65
N ALA A 55 -4.32 3.47 -6.79
CA ALA A 55 -4.61 3.43 -5.35
C ALA A 55 -4.39 4.79 -4.69
N ILE A 56 -3.29 5.48 -5.04
CA ILE A 56 -2.99 6.83 -4.58
C ILE A 56 -4.04 7.82 -5.09
N ALA A 57 -4.38 7.79 -6.39
CA ALA A 57 -5.36 8.69 -6.96
C ALA A 57 -6.75 8.53 -6.30
N LEU A 58 -7.27 7.30 -6.22
CA LEU A 58 -8.54 7.01 -5.57
C LEU A 58 -8.56 7.45 -4.10
N SER A 59 -7.45 7.22 -3.39
CA SER A 59 -7.32 7.61 -1.99
C SER A 59 -7.19 9.13 -1.81
N ALA A 60 -6.49 9.82 -2.69
CA ALA A 60 -6.42 11.28 -2.69
C ALA A 60 -7.80 11.90 -2.94
N ILE A 61 -8.57 11.34 -3.88
CA ILE A 61 -9.96 11.77 -4.16
C ILE A 61 -10.85 11.55 -2.93
N SER A 62 -10.77 10.36 -2.32
CA SER A 62 -11.46 10.04 -1.06
C SER A 62 -11.14 11.05 0.05
N LEU A 63 -9.85 11.36 0.25
CA LEU A 63 -9.41 12.33 1.27
C LEU A 63 -9.85 13.76 0.95
N TYR A 64 -9.82 14.15 -0.33
CA TYR A 64 -10.22 15.48 -0.77
C TYR A 64 -11.71 15.75 -0.50
N PHE A 65 -12.59 14.82 -0.89
CA PHE A 65 -14.03 15.00 -0.69
C PHE A 65 -14.46 14.80 0.76
N GLY A 66 -13.82 13.89 1.49
CA GLY A 66 -14.16 13.68 2.90
C GLY A 66 -15.56 13.10 3.14
N ASN A 67 -16.34 12.83 2.10
CA ASN A 67 -17.76 12.50 2.17
C ASN A 67 -18.11 11.28 1.31
N ASP A 68 -18.63 10.22 1.93
CA ASP A 68 -18.95 8.95 1.24
C ASP A 68 -20.12 9.04 0.26
N ASN A 69 -20.99 10.05 0.42
CA ASN A 69 -22.05 10.34 -0.55
C ASN A 69 -21.50 10.87 -1.88
N ILE A 70 -20.31 11.48 -1.86
CA ILE A 70 -19.63 11.99 -3.06
C ILE A 70 -18.64 10.95 -3.57
N PHE A 71 -17.78 10.46 -2.69
CA PHE A 71 -16.78 9.44 -3.00
C PHE A 71 -16.55 8.54 -1.79
N ASN A 72 -17.12 7.35 -1.86
CA ASN A 72 -17.11 6.37 -0.81
C ASN A 72 -15.69 5.81 -0.61
N GLU A 73 -15.16 5.87 0.61
CA GLU A 73 -13.84 5.32 0.92
C GLU A 73 -13.74 3.81 0.62
N ARG A 74 -14.86 3.11 0.56
CA ARG A 74 -14.87 1.70 0.17
C ARG A 74 -14.30 1.46 -1.21
N ILE A 75 -14.39 2.42 -2.13
CA ILE A 75 -13.83 2.29 -3.48
C ILE A 75 -12.32 2.02 -3.41
N PRO A 76 -11.48 2.89 -2.81
CA PRO A 76 -10.05 2.62 -2.67
C PRO A 76 -9.75 1.41 -1.78
N ILE A 77 -10.57 1.11 -0.76
CA ILE A 77 -10.37 -0.11 0.06
C ILE A 77 -10.51 -1.36 -0.80
N LEU A 78 -11.65 -1.51 -1.49
CA LEU A 78 -11.98 -2.67 -2.32
C LEU A 78 -11.02 -2.80 -3.50
N PHE A 79 -10.64 -1.68 -4.13
CA PHE A 79 -9.62 -1.64 -5.17
C PHE A 79 -8.29 -2.22 -4.65
N SER A 80 -7.81 -1.77 -3.50
CA SER A 80 -6.56 -2.28 -2.91
C SER A 80 -6.67 -3.74 -2.48
N LEU A 81 -7.77 -4.15 -1.86
CA LEU A 81 -8.00 -5.55 -1.46
C LEU A 81 -7.96 -6.51 -2.64
N SER A 82 -8.50 -6.11 -3.80
CA SER A 82 -8.47 -6.94 -5.01
C SER A 82 -7.04 -7.24 -5.48
N TYR A 83 -6.16 -6.25 -5.42
CA TYR A 83 -4.77 -6.37 -5.82
C TYR A 83 -3.99 -7.23 -4.82
N PHE A 84 -4.12 -6.94 -3.52
CA PHE A 84 -3.40 -7.68 -2.49
C PHE A 84 -3.85 -9.14 -2.38
N SER A 85 -5.06 -9.48 -2.83
CA SER A 85 -5.51 -10.87 -2.94
C SER A 85 -4.67 -11.65 -3.95
N VAL A 86 -4.39 -11.05 -5.11
CA VAL A 86 -3.53 -11.65 -6.15
C VAL A 86 -2.06 -11.61 -5.74
N ASP A 87 -1.61 -10.52 -5.11
CA ASP A 87 -0.25 -10.37 -4.60
C ASP A 87 0.09 -11.43 -3.54
N LEU A 88 -0.86 -11.75 -2.64
CA LEU A 88 -0.69 -12.83 -1.67
C LEU A 88 -0.45 -14.19 -2.37
N VAL A 89 -1.27 -14.50 -3.37
CA VAL A 89 -1.12 -15.76 -4.14
C VAL A 89 0.25 -15.81 -4.82
N ASP A 90 0.69 -14.71 -5.45
CA ASP A 90 2.01 -14.66 -6.08
C ASP A 90 3.15 -14.78 -5.06
N CYS A 91 3.06 -14.12 -3.90
CA CYS A 91 4.07 -14.18 -2.86
C CYS A 91 4.20 -15.59 -2.26
N VAL A 92 3.07 -16.27 -2.00
CA VAL A 92 3.06 -17.66 -1.53
C VAL A 92 3.68 -18.58 -2.58
N TRP A 93 3.35 -18.38 -3.86
CA TRP A 93 3.93 -19.15 -4.97
C TRP A 93 5.45 -19.00 -5.05
N ARG A 94 5.95 -17.76 -4.90
CA ARG A 94 7.39 -17.44 -4.88
C ARG A 94 8.09 -17.82 -3.57
N ARG A 95 7.34 -18.22 -2.54
CA ARG A 95 7.84 -18.51 -1.19
C ARG A 95 8.56 -17.32 -0.54
N ASP A 96 8.11 -16.10 -0.84
CA ASP A 96 8.68 -14.87 -0.30
C ASP A 96 7.99 -14.53 1.03
N ILE A 97 8.59 -14.97 2.14
CA ILE A 97 7.99 -14.85 3.48
C ILE A 97 7.73 -13.39 3.86
N ALA A 98 8.68 -12.49 3.59
CA ALA A 98 8.56 -11.09 4.01
C ALA A 98 7.42 -10.38 3.27
N PHE A 99 7.31 -10.59 1.96
CA PHE A 99 6.22 -10.02 1.17
C PHE A 99 4.88 -10.75 1.41
N THR A 100 4.90 -12.03 1.75
CA THR A 100 3.69 -12.76 2.19
C THR A 100 3.10 -12.11 3.45
N PHE A 101 3.93 -11.83 4.47
CA PHE A 101 3.46 -11.12 5.67
C PHE A 101 2.92 -9.73 5.33
N HIS A 102 3.58 -8.99 4.45
CA HIS A 102 3.10 -7.70 3.99
C HIS A 102 1.70 -7.80 3.37
N ALA A 103 1.51 -8.70 2.39
CA ALA A 103 0.23 -8.91 1.72
C ALA A 103 -0.87 -9.33 2.72
N VAL A 104 -0.55 -10.20 3.69
CA VAL A 104 -1.46 -10.57 4.77
C VAL A 104 -1.87 -9.36 5.62
N PHE A 105 -0.91 -8.52 6.03
CA PHE A 105 -1.23 -7.29 6.79
C PHE A 105 -2.12 -6.35 5.97
N CYS A 106 -1.80 -6.12 4.69
CA CYS A 106 -2.59 -5.27 3.80
C CYS A 106 -4.03 -5.78 3.65
N LEU A 107 -4.22 -7.09 3.51
CA LEU A 107 -5.55 -7.70 3.44
C LEU A 107 -6.31 -7.56 4.76
N ILE A 108 -5.71 -7.97 5.88
CA ILE A 108 -6.37 -7.93 7.20
C ILE A 108 -6.74 -6.48 7.57
N LEU A 109 -5.78 -5.55 7.45
CA LEU A 109 -6.02 -4.13 7.76
C LEU A 109 -7.05 -3.54 6.79
N GLY A 110 -6.96 -3.85 5.49
CA GLY A 110 -7.95 -3.40 4.50
C GLY A 110 -9.36 -3.90 4.82
N THR A 111 -9.50 -5.17 5.21
CA THR A 111 -10.80 -5.74 5.64
C THR A 111 -11.31 -5.07 6.91
N PHE A 112 -10.45 -4.78 7.90
CA PHE A 112 -10.89 -4.04 9.08
C PHE A 112 -11.31 -2.61 8.75
N ASN A 113 -10.60 -1.93 7.86
CA ASN A 113 -10.98 -0.60 7.37
C ASN A 113 -12.34 -0.65 6.66
N TYR A 114 -12.61 -1.70 5.87
CA TYR A 114 -13.91 -1.88 5.24
C TYR A 114 -15.04 -2.14 6.26
N ALA A 115 -14.80 -3.05 7.21
CA ALA A 115 -15.81 -3.56 8.13
C ALA A 115 -16.06 -2.65 9.34
N THR A 116 -15.14 -1.75 9.66
CA THR A 116 -15.25 -0.90 10.86
C THR A 116 -15.65 0.52 10.48
N PRO A 117 -16.86 0.99 10.86
CA PRO A 117 -17.32 2.34 10.52
C PRO A 117 -16.37 3.45 10.98
N VAL A 118 -15.81 3.35 12.19
CA VAL A 118 -14.91 4.40 12.71
C VAL A 118 -13.65 4.57 11.86
N LEU A 119 -13.12 3.48 11.31
CA LEU A 119 -11.95 3.52 10.42
C LEU A 119 -12.27 4.19 9.08
N ARG A 120 -13.51 4.01 8.60
CA ARG A 120 -14.01 4.70 7.41
C ARG A 120 -14.21 6.19 7.63
N THR A 121 -14.78 6.56 8.77
CA THR A 121 -14.97 7.97 9.13
C THR A 121 -13.65 8.72 9.19
N ILE A 122 -12.61 8.12 9.78
CA ILE A 122 -11.28 8.75 9.85
C ILE A 122 -10.46 8.58 8.56
N ARG A 123 -11.01 7.94 7.53
CA ARG A 123 -10.33 7.67 6.26
C ARG A 123 -8.99 6.95 6.37
N ALA A 124 -8.91 5.97 7.27
CA ALA A 124 -7.66 5.32 7.63
C ALA A 124 -7.03 4.56 6.45
N ASN A 125 -7.82 3.88 5.61
CA ASN A 125 -7.27 3.18 4.45
C ASN A 125 -6.77 4.15 3.38
N SER A 126 -7.50 5.23 3.11
CA SER A 126 -7.06 6.23 2.14
C SER A 126 -5.74 6.87 2.59
N LYS A 127 -5.58 7.14 3.89
CA LYS A 127 -4.31 7.59 4.48
C LYS A 127 -3.22 6.54 4.35
N ALA A 128 -3.53 5.26 4.55
CA ALA A 128 -2.58 4.17 4.40
C ALA A 128 -2.14 3.95 2.94
N CYS A 129 -3.01 4.15 1.95
CA CYS A 129 -2.62 4.03 0.54
C CYS A 129 -1.55 5.07 0.13
N MET A 130 -1.42 6.19 0.86
CA MET A 130 -0.33 7.15 0.64
C MET A 130 1.06 6.57 0.95
N PHE A 131 1.15 5.43 1.66
CA PHE A 131 2.40 4.71 1.87
C PHE A 131 3.05 4.27 0.54
N GLU A 132 2.22 4.05 -0.49
CA GLU A 132 2.66 3.64 -1.82
C GLU A 132 3.33 4.75 -2.62
N LEU A 133 3.31 6.00 -2.14
CA LEU A 133 4.09 7.09 -2.74
C LEU A 133 5.59 6.82 -2.71
N SER A 134 6.07 5.99 -1.79
CA SER A 134 7.47 5.58 -1.72
C SER A 134 7.88 4.54 -2.77
N SER A 135 6.92 3.77 -3.31
CA SER A 135 7.17 2.62 -4.20
C SER A 135 7.78 3.01 -5.56
N PRO A 136 7.34 4.07 -6.26
CA PRO A 136 7.99 4.55 -7.47
C PRO A 136 9.47 4.91 -7.28
N PHE A 137 9.82 5.52 -6.14
CA PHE A 137 11.20 5.88 -5.82
C PHE A 137 12.07 4.65 -5.56
N LEU A 138 11.51 3.59 -4.95
CA LEU A 138 12.19 2.30 -4.83
C LEU A 138 12.50 1.72 -6.22
N HIS A 139 11.53 1.72 -7.13
CA HIS A 139 11.74 1.19 -8.48
C HIS A 139 12.79 2.00 -9.26
N ARG A 140 12.79 3.32 -9.10
CA ARG A 140 13.82 4.20 -9.66
C ARG A 140 15.19 3.87 -9.08
N ALA A 141 15.33 3.83 -7.76
CA ALA A 141 16.58 3.50 -7.08
C ALA A 141 17.13 2.12 -7.49
N LYS A 142 16.27 1.09 -7.59
CA LYS A 142 16.66 -0.24 -8.09
C LYS A 142 17.13 -0.22 -9.55
N ARG A 143 16.58 0.67 -10.39
CA ARG A 143 16.90 0.77 -11.81
C ARG A 143 18.19 1.55 -12.06
N THR A 144 18.32 2.74 -11.47
CA THR A 144 19.47 3.62 -11.72
C THR A 144 20.69 3.24 -10.91
N ARG A 145 20.48 2.59 -9.75
CA ARG A 145 21.53 2.27 -8.76
C ARG A 145 22.35 3.48 -8.35
N GLN A 146 21.79 4.69 -8.49
CA GLN A 146 22.44 5.92 -8.07
C GLN A 146 22.22 6.15 -6.56
N PRO A 147 23.26 6.51 -5.79
CA PRO A 147 23.12 6.78 -4.36
C PRO A 147 22.11 7.88 -4.03
N THR A 148 21.99 8.90 -4.88
CA THR A 148 21.04 10.01 -4.74
C THR A 148 19.59 9.55 -4.85
N ASP A 149 19.28 8.69 -5.83
CA ASP A 149 17.95 8.11 -5.99
C ASP A 149 17.59 7.19 -4.81
N PHE A 150 18.58 6.45 -4.28
CA PHE A 150 18.37 5.64 -3.07
C PHE A 150 18.13 6.51 -1.83
N LEU A 151 18.90 7.58 -1.64
CA LEU A 151 18.68 8.54 -0.55
C LEU A 151 17.31 9.18 -0.63
N LEU A 152 16.88 9.60 -1.83
CA LEU A 152 15.54 10.13 -2.07
C LEU A 152 14.46 9.13 -1.69
N PHE A 153 14.61 7.86 -2.09
CA PHE A 153 13.71 6.80 -1.67
C PHE A 153 13.66 6.65 -0.14
N VAL A 154 14.79 6.64 0.55
CA VAL A 154 14.83 6.54 2.02
C VAL A 154 14.08 7.70 2.68
N VAL A 155 14.30 8.93 2.22
CA VAL A 155 13.59 10.12 2.75
C VAL A 155 12.09 10.00 2.55
N VAL A 156 11.63 9.65 1.34
CA VAL A 156 10.20 9.47 1.06
C VAL A 156 9.62 8.32 1.88
N PHE A 157 10.34 7.21 2.02
CA PHE A 157 9.92 6.09 2.86
C PHE A 157 9.78 6.51 4.33
N THR A 158 10.70 7.31 4.87
CA THR A 158 10.61 7.85 6.23
C THR A 158 9.35 8.69 6.41
N CYS A 159 9.10 9.64 5.52
CA CYS A 159 7.93 10.51 5.61
C CYS A 159 6.63 9.71 5.48
N CYS A 160 6.53 8.85 4.46
CA CYS A 160 5.31 8.13 4.14
C CYS A 160 5.02 6.97 5.09
N ARG A 161 6.02 6.23 5.58
CA ARG A 161 5.78 4.99 6.35
C ARG A 161 6.22 5.13 7.81
N ILE A 162 7.35 5.76 8.09
CA ILE A 162 7.88 5.81 9.47
C ILE A 162 7.17 6.86 10.33
N ILE A 163 6.87 8.02 9.75
CA ILE A 163 6.17 9.12 10.45
C ILE A 163 4.65 8.94 10.35
N TRP A 164 4.13 8.58 9.18
CA TRP A 164 2.69 8.57 8.93
C TRP A 164 1.94 7.42 9.62
N ILE A 165 2.52 6.21 9.73
CA ILE A 165 1.86 5.08 10.40
C ILE A 165 1.52 5.41 11.88
N PRO A 166 2.44 5.93 12.70
CA PRO A 166 2.12 6.39 14.06
C PRO A 166 1.03 7.46 14.12
N LEU A 167 0.96 8.36 13.14
CA LEU A 167 -0.09 9.39 13.09
C LEU A 167 -1.47 8.76 12.85
N ILE A 168 -1.58 7.76 11.98
CA ILE A 168 -2.82 6.99 11.80
C ILE A 168 -3.17 6.24 13.09
N GLY A 169 -2.20 5.59 13.73
CA GLY A 169 -2.41 4.90 15.01
C GLY A 169 -2.90 5.84 16.12
N LYS A 170 -2.36 7.07 16.20
CA LYS A 170 -2.82 8.11 17.11
C LYS A 170 -4.28 8.50 16.81
N GLN A 171 -4.63 8.74 15.54
CA GLN A 171 -6.01 9.08 15.16
C GLN A 171 -7.00 7.94 15.46
N MET A 172 -6.60 6.70 15.25
CA MET A 172 -7.38 5.53 15.67
C MET A 172 -7.61 5.52 17.19
N HIS A 173 -6.58 5.88 17.97
CA HIS A 173 -6.68 5.95 19.43
C HIS A 173 -7.63 7.06 19.88
N GLU A 174 -7.50 8.25 19.30
CA GLU A 174 -8.39 9.39 19.53
C GLU A 174 -9.84 9.09 19.11
N ALA A 175 -10.03 8.21 18.13
CA ALA A 175 -11.34 7.72 17.70
C ALA A 175 -11.90 6.57 18.57
N GLY A 176 -11.23 6.23 19.68
CA GLY A 176 -11.71 5.24 20.66
C GLY A 176 -11.18 3.82 20.45
N LEU A 177 -10.30 3.58 19.49
CA LEU A 177 -9.61 2.28 19.33
C LEU A 177 -8.38 2.25 20.24
N ILE A 178 -8.57 1.79 21.48
CA ILE A 178 -7.54 1.89 22.53
C ILE A 178 -6.51 0.76 22.39
N PHE A 179 -5.22 1.11 22.39
CA PHE A 179 -4.13 0.13 22.48
C PHE A 179 -3.85 -0.16 23.97
N PRO A 180 -3.57 -1.42 24.38
CA PRO A 180 -3.45 -2.64 23.59
C PRO A 180 -4.73 -3.49 23.52
N THR A 181 -5.89 -2.99 23.94
CA THR A 181 -7.11 -3.80 24.00
C THR A 181 -7.73 -4.04 22.63
N ASP A 182 -7.48 -3.15 21.67
CA ASP A 182 -8.01 -3.23 20.32
C ASP A 182 -7.06 -3.97 19.35
N ILE A 183 -7.56 -5.07 18.77
CA ILE A 183 -6.79 -5.88 17.80
C ILE A 183 -6.36 -5.07 16.57
N ARG A 184 -7.14 -4.06 16.15
CA ARG A 184 -6.82 -3.23 14.98
C ARG A 184 -5.59 -2.36 15.25
N GLN A 185 -5.47 -1.82 16.46
CA GLN A 185 -4.26 -1.10 16.89
C GLN A 185 -3.05 -2.02 16.96
N ILE A 186 -3.21 -3.23 17.51
CA ILE A 186 -2.13 -4.22 17.56
C ILE A 186 -1.63 -4.53 16.14
N LEU A 187 -2.54 -4.70 15.18
CA LEU A 187 -2.17 -4.97 13.78
C LEU A 187 -1.46 -3.79 13.11
N VAL A 188 -1.86 -2.55 13.41
CA VAL A 188 -1.14 -1.35 12.94
C VAL A 188 0.26 -1.29 13.53
N VAL A 189 0.43 -1.63 14.81
CA VAL A 189 1.76 -1.73 15.45
C VAL A 189 2.59 -2.86 14.81
N GLY A 190 1.99 -4.01 14.52
CA GLY A 190 2.66 -5.11 13.81
C GLY A 190 3.10 -4.72 12.40
N PHE A 191 2.23 -4.03 11.66
CA PHE A 191 2.56 -3.47 10.35
C PHE A 191 3.66 -2.41 10.44
N TYR A 192 3.65 -1.58 11.49
CA TYR A 192 4.71 -0.61 11.75
C TYR A 192 6.06 -1.31 12.01
N ALA A 193 6.07 -2.38 12.80
CA ALA A 193 7.28 -3.17 13.06
C ALA A 193 7.86 -3.77 11.77
N LEU A 194 7.02 -4.24 10.85
CA LEU A 194 7.47 -4.71 9.53
C LEU A 194 8.13 -3.59 8.72
N ASN A 195 7.55 -2.38 8.72
CA ASN A 195 8.13 -1.24 8.02
C ASN A 195 9.44 -0.75 8.69
N LEU A 196 9.54 -0.82 10.02
CA LEU A 196 10.78 -0.56 10.75
C LEU A 196 11.87 -1.58 10.41
N PHE A 197 11.53 -2.86 10.24
CA PHE A 197 12.47 -3.88 9.80
C PHE A 197 13.07 -3.55 8.41
N TRP A 198 12.23 -3.13 7.45
CA TRP A 198 12.73 -2.68 6.16
C TRP A 198 13.55 -1.40 6.27
N TYR A 199 13.13 -0.46 7.11
CA TYR A 199 13.84 0.78 7.35
C TYR A 199 15.24 0.56 7.93
N TYR A 200 15.35 -0.33 8.92
CA TYR A 200 16.64 -0.74 9.47
C TYR A 200 17.58 -1.28 8.39
N LYS A 201 17.09 -2.13 7.47
CA LYS A 201 17.88 -2.63 6.34
C LYS A 201 18.36 -1.50 5.43
N MET A 202 17.49 -0.53 5.14
CA MET A 202 17.86 0.63 4.30
C MET A 202 18.93 1.49 4.95
N ILE A 203 18.79 1.81 6.24
CA ILE A 203 19.79 2.61 6.97
C ILE A 203 21.14 1.91 7.00
N ARG A 204 21.18 0.59 7.17
CA ARG A 204 22.44 -0.18 7.09
C ARG A 204 23.13 -0.01 5.73
N ILE A 205 22.39 -0.11 4.62
CA ILE A 205 22.95 0.08 3.28
C ILE A 205 23.54 1.49 3.12
N VAL A 206 22.87 2.52 3.65
CA VAL A 206 23.40 3.90 3.62
C VAL A 206 24.69 4.02 4.45
N LEU A 207 24.71 3.46 5.66
CA LEU A 207 25.89 3.52 6.54
C LEU A 207 27.09 2.79 5.94
N ASP A 208 26.86 1.61 5.35
CA ASP A 208 27.91 0.82 4.70
C ASP A 208 28.49 1.59 3.50
N ALA A 209 27.64 2.22 2.68
CA ALA A 209 28.07 3.04 1.54
C ALA A 209 28.89 4.29 1.96
N VAL A 210 28.48 4.96 3.04
CA VAL A 210 29.24 6.11 3.60
C VAL A 210 30.60 5.68 4.13
N THR A 211 30.67 4.49 4.74
CA THR A 211 31.90 3.96 5.32
C THR A 211 32.91 3.62 4.22
N GLN A 212 32.46 2.95 3.15
CA GLN A 212 33.29 2.64 1.98
C GLN A 212 33.80 3.92 1.28
N SER A 213 32.93 4.91 1.09
CA SER A 213 33.31 6.20 0.51
C SER A 213 34.40 6.94 1.31
N LYS A 214 34.43 6.79 2.65
CA LYS A 214 35.46 7.40 3.49
C LYS A 214 36.81 6.68 3.34
N GLN A 215 36.80 5.35 3.23
CA GLN A 215 38.01 4.55 3.03
C GLN A 215 38.68 4.86 1.70
N GLU A 216 37.93 4.98 0.61
CA GLU A 216 38.47 5.33 -0.72
C GLU A 216 39.09 6.74 -0.78
N LYS A 217 38.62 7.69 0.04
CA LYS A 217 39.20 9.04 0.11
C LYS A 217 40.42 9.16 1.02
N SER A 218 40.69 8.14 1.83
CA SER A 218 41.84 8.09 2.75
C SER A 218 43.04 7.33 2.18
N VAL A 219 42.91 6.78 0.98
CA VAL A 219 43.97 6.14 0.18
C VAL A 219 44.39 7.09 -0.93
#